data_AF-A0A3R7H1K8-F1
#
_entry.id   AF-A0A3R7H1K8-F1
#
_cell.length_a   1.000
_cell.length_b   1.000
_cell.length_c   1.000
_cell.angle_alpha   90.00
_cell.angle_beta   90.00
_cell.angle_gamma   90.00
#
_symmetry.space_group_name_H-M   'P 1'
#
loop_
_entity.id
_entity.type
_entity.pdbx_description
1 polymer ?
#
loop_
_entity_poly.entity_id
_entity_poly.type
_entity_poly.pdbx_seq_one_letter_code
_entity_poly.pdbx_strand_id
1 'polypeptide(L)'
;MNQTSPANSKDQVRLHKIFLFLVSISCLGIFVILIEQFQSHDVIHIVFSEKYGNTPGFVSVKSNEFRVQPFGSQPHRSVSLPDLATMNWPKDPLAPYPAGRRNSKGEVAKLPPLFEPVMSIAQRNLSKRLLQVFSETMFANGLGDRFMLYGGTLLGSYRHHDFIPWDEDIDVLVDVLIRGKVRELLSRLAPRYNFYQGYSRDKLYGPLINDTENELDVEKSRPAANWGWPFLDISYFRVNGTHAMEITMSYGRHYMWPYDVVFPLYFRPLGRHWYPAPRDTWLFNRLTYAPGTMCVIPGYSHVKESSGPSGSMPCRDLASKYAFVEHVACNNGTSEQKPDQFGMVLAEERLVVYFNSTNANVYHSLCVAVPMDRVSTDTFSM
;
A
#
# COMPACT_ATOMS: atom_id res chain seq x y z
N MET A 1 -68.12 -0.51 48.90
CA MET A 1 -66.72 -0.11 49.16
C MET A 1 -65.85 -0.70 48.08
N ASN A 2 -65.27 0.13 47.23
CA ASN A 2 -63.99 -0.09 46.55
C ASN A 2 -63.67 1.19 45.78
N GLN A 3 -62.92 2.08 46.43
CA GLN A 3 -62.25 3.20 45.79
C GLN A 3 -60.94 2.67 45.20
N THR A 4 -60.82 2.70 43.87
CA THR A 4 -59.55 2.51 43.17
C THR A 4 -58.79 3.85 43.16
N SER A 5 -57.58 3.81 43.72
CA SER A 5 -56.68 4.96 43.90
C SER A 5 -56.08 5.42 42.57
N PRO A 6 -55.90 6.74 42.32
CA PRO A 6 -55.29 7.25 41.10
C PRO A 6 -53.77 7.09 41.18
N ALA A 7 -53.23 6.03 40.57
CA ALA A 7 -51.80 5.88 40.34
C ALA A 7 -51.33 6.91 39.28
N ASN A 8 -51.09 8.11 39.80
CA ASN A 8 -50.09 9.11 39.45
C ASN A 8 -49.81 9.35 37.94
N SER A 9 -50.69 10.15 37.32
CA SER A 9 -50.49 10.81 36.02
C SER A 9 -49.10 11.46 35.85
N LYS A 10 -48.49 11.94 36.96
CA LYS A 10 -47.14 12.53 36.94
C LYS A 10 -46.05 11.51 36.60
N ASP A 11 -46.20 10.25 37.02
CA ASP A 11 -45.21 9.19 36.75
C ASP A 11 -45.25 8.74 35.29
N GLN A 12 -46.44 8.68 34.67
CA GLN A 12 -46.56 8.42 33.24
C GLN A 12 -45.96 9.55 32.39
N VAL A 13 -46.20 10.81 32.74
CA VAL A 13 -45.59 11.96 32.04
C VAL A 13 -44.07 11.95 32.20
N ARG A 14 -43.56 11.56 33.37
CA ARG A 14 -42.11 11.43 33.62
C ARG A 14 -41.51 10.28 32.82
N LEU A 15 -42.18 9.13 32.75
CA LEU A 15 -41.74 7.99 31.93
C LEU A 15 -41.72 8.34 30.43
N HIS A 16 -42.74 9.06 29.95
CA HIS A 16 -42.82 9.48 28.56
C HIS A 16 -41.71 10.47 28.18
N LYS A 17 -41.37 11.40 29.10
CA LYS A 17 -40.22 12.31 28.92
C LYS A 17 -38.88 11.58 28.91
N ILE A 18 -38.71 10.56 29.75
CA ILE A 18 -37.50 9.72 29.78
C ILE A 18 -37.40 8.91 28.47
N PHE A 19 -38.50 8.33 28.00
CA PHE A 19 -38.54 7.58 26.76
C PHE A 19 -38.20 8.47 25.55
N LEU A 20 -38.80 9.67 25.45
CA LEU A 20 -38.47 10.66 24.42
C LEU A 20 -37.00 11.07 24.47
N PHE A 21 -36.44 11.28 25.67
CA PHE A 21 -35.03 11.63 25.85
C PHE A 21 -34.09 10.49 25.41
N LEU A 22 -34.42 9.24 25.74
CA LEU A 22 -33.66 8.05 25.31
C LEU A 22 -33.75 7.84 23.79
N VAL A 23 -34.92 8.05 23.19
CA VAL A 23 -35.08 8.01 21.73
C VAL A 23 -34.29 9.14 21.08
N SER A 24 -34.27 10.36 21.63
CA SER A 24 -33.43 11.45 21.12
C SER A 24 -31.94 11.16 21.24
N ILE A 25 -31.46 10.54 22.33
CA ILE A 25 -30.06 10.10 22.45
C ILE A 25 -29.74 8.99 21.45
N SER A 26 -30.65 8.04 21.24
CA SER A 26 -30.50 6.99 20.24
C SER A 26 -30.46 7.57 18.82
N CYS A 27 -31.34 8.51 18.50
CA CYS A 27 -31.34 9.23 17.23
C CYS A 27 -30.09 10.08 17.06
N LEU A 28 -29.59 10.77 18.10
CA LEU A 28 -28.29 11.46 18.06
C LEU A 28 -27.13 10.48 17.91
N GLY A 29 -27.16 9.32 18.56
CA GLY A 29 -26.15 8.28 18.43
C GLY A 29 -26.13 7.69 17.01
N ILE A 30 -27.30 7.43 16.43
CA ILE A 30 -27.44 7.02 15.03
C ILE A 30 -26.99 8.16 14.10
N PHE A 31 -27.28 9.43 14.41
CA PHE A 31 -26.84 10.57 13.61
C PHE A 31 -25.33 10.81 13.72
N VAL A 32 -24.71 10.56 14.87
CA VAL A 32 -23.25 10.61 15.06
C VAL A 32 -22.58 9.44 14.36
N ILE A 33 -23.12 8.22 14.46
CA ILE A 33 -22.62 7.06 13.71
C ILE A 33 -22.79 7.27 12.21
N LEU A 34 -23.92 7.84 11.77
CA LEU A 34 -24.15 8.22 10.39
C LEU A 34 -23.23 9.36 9.99
N ILE A 35 -22.96 10.38 10.80
CA ILE A 35 -21.99 11.44 10.50
C ILE A 35 -20.57 10.89 10.47
N GLU A 36 -20.18 9.98 11.35
CA GLU A 36 -18.87 9.31 11.31
C GLU A 36 -18.77 8.39 10.08
N GLN A 37 -19.86 7.71 9.68
CA GLN A 37 -19.96 6.97 8.42
C GLN A 37 -20.01 7.89 7.19
N PHE A 38 -20.63 9.06 7.26
CA PHE A 38 -20.73 10.04 6.18
C PHE A 38 -19.43 10.85 6.04
N GLN A 39 -18.74 11.19 7.14
CA GLN A 39 -17.37 11.71 7.13
C GLN A 39 -16.37 10.65 6.63
N SER A 40 -16.67 9.37 6.82
CA SER A 40 -15.98 8.24 6.19
C SER A 40 -16.38 8.01 4.71
N HIS A 41 -17.37 8.73 4.17
CA HIS A 41 -17.83 8.57 2.78
C HIS A 41 -17.66 9.82 1.91
N ASP A 42 -17.34 10.98 2.49
CA ASP A 42 -16.54 12.00 1.81
C ASP A 42 -15.05 11.59 1.76
N VAL A 43 -14.81 10.30 1.48
CA VAL A 43 -13.53 9.87 0.94
C VAL A 43 -13.45 10.57 -0.40
N ILE A 44 -12.53 11.52 -0.49
CA ILE A 44 -12.07 12.02 -1.77
C ILE A 44 -11.65 10.77 -2.55
N HIS A 45 -12.52 10.31 -3.43
CA HIS A 45 -12.06 9.55 -4.57
C HIS A 45 -11.05 10.48 -5.21
N ILE A 46 -9.76 10.15 -5.11
CA ILE A 46 -8.80 10.69 -6.06
C ILE A 46 -9.33 10.16 -7.40
N VAL A 47 -10.12 10.98 -8.08
CA VAL A 47 -10.74 10.61 -9.34
C VAL A 47 -9.62 10.60 -10.37
N PHE A 48 -8.99 9.44 -10.52
CA PHE A 48 -8.19 9.12 -11.69
C PHE A 48 -9.15 8.96 -12.86
N SER A 49 -9.48 10.07 -13.53
CA SER A 49 -10.43 10.07 -14.64
C SER A 49 -9.79 9.51 -15.91
N GLU A 50 -10.52 8.69 -16.66
CA GLU A 50 -10.16 8.34 -18.04
C GLU A 50 -10.01 9.61 -18.90
N LYS A 51 -8.76 9.90 -19.30
CA LYS A 51 -8.50 10.47 -20.62
C LYS A 51 -8.14 9.38 -21.64
N TYR A 52 -8.53 8.14 -21.37
CA TYR A 52 -8.38 7.06 -22.34
C TYR A 52 -9.55 7.13 -23.34
N GLY A 53 -9.35 7.91 -24.40
CA GLY A 53 -10.15 7.70 -25.61
C GLY A 53 -9.88 6.29 -26.15
N ASN A 54 -10.87 5.67 -26.78
CA ASN A 54 -10.76 4.37 -27.47
C ASN A 54 -9.81 4.39 -28.69
N THR A 55 -8.84 5.30 -28.72
CA THR A 55 -7.86 5.48 -29.79
C THR A 55 -6.49 5.05 -29.29
N PRO A 56 -5.84 4.05 -29.90
CA PRO A 56 -4.46 3.70 -29.57
C PRO A 56 -3.55 4.87 -29.98
N GLY A 57 -2.95 5.52 -28.98
CA GLY A 57 -2.01 6.62 -29.15
C GLY A 57 -2.56 7.95 -28.66
N PHE A 58 -1.82 8.56 -27.73
CA PHE A 58 -1.96 9.94 -27.22
C PHE A 58 -2.98 10.16 -26.09
N VAL A 59 -2.50 9.96 -24.86
CA VAL A 59 -2.98 10.69 -23.69
C VAL A 59 -1.91 11.71 -23.29
N SER A 60 -2.24 13.00 -23.31
CA SER A 60 -1.35 14.09 -22.89
C SER A 60 -1.35 14.22 -21.35
N VAL A 61 -0.77 13.24 -20.66
CA VAL A 61 -0.37 13.40 -19.24
C VAL A 61 0.98 14.10 -19.23
N LYS A 62 1.22 15.00 -18.28
CA LYS A 62 2.53 15.64 -18.06
C LYS A 62 3.23 15.06 -16.84
N SER A 63 4.56 15.07 -16.82
CA SER A 63 5.35 14.54 -15.69
C SER A 63 4.97 15.18 -14.35
N ASN A 64 4.64 16.47 -14.34
CA ASN A 64 4.23 17.18 -13.12
C ASN A 64 2.84 16.79 -12.57
N GLU A 65 2.02 16.06 -13.33
CA GLU A 65 0.72 15.54 -12.85
C GLU A 65 0.90 14.34 -11.92
N PHE A 66 2.04 13.64 -12.00
CA PHE A 66 2.39 12.55 -11.09
C PHE A 66 2.87 13.05 -9.72
N ARG A 67 3.14 14.35 -9.56
CA ARG A 67 3.66 14.90 -8.31
C ARG A 67 2.59 14.81 -7.21
N VAL A 68 2.89 14.11 -6.12
CA VAL A 68 1.99 14.01 -4.97
C VAL A 68 1.85 15.39 -4.32
N GLN A 69 0.62 15.87 -4.20
CA GLN A 69 0.32 17.16 -3.57
C GLN A 69 -0.34 16.94 -2.21
N PRO A 70 -0.04 17.77 -1.20
CA PRO A 70 -0.82 17.79 0.04
C PRO A 70 -2.27 18.23 -0.23
N PHE A 71 -3.19 17.82 0.64
CA PHE A 71 -4.58 18.23 0.54
C PHE A 71 -4.72 19.75 0.67
N GLY A 72 -5.52 20.37 -0.21
CA GLY A 72 -5.79 21.81 -0.18
C GLY A 72 -4.71 22.71 -0.83
N SER A 73 -3.62 22.15 -1.38
CA SER A 73 -2.67 22.95 -2.18
C SER A 73 -3.26 23.27 -3.56
N GLN A 74 -3.92 24.43 -3.63
CA GLN A 74 -4.64 25.02 -4.75
C GLN A 74 -5.96 24.33 -5.18
N PRO A 75 -7.03 25.10 -5.50
CA PRO A 75 -8.39 24.55 -5.61
C PRO A 75 -8.70 23.73 -6.87
N HIS A 76 -7.75 23.46 -7.79
CA HIS A 76 -8.12 23.06 -9.16
C HIS A 76 -7.21 22.06 -9.89
N ARG A 77 -6.36 21.28 -9.20
CA ARG A 77 -5.62 20.21 -9.87
C ARG A 77 -6.22 18.83 -9.58
N SER A 78 -7.22 18.45 -10.37
CA SER A 78 -7.52 17.03 -10.57
C SER A 78 -6.27 16.36 -11.14
N VAL A 79 -5.75 15.37 -10.43
CA VAL A 79 -4.66 14.51 -10.92
C VAL A 79 -5.27 13.52 -11.89
N SER A 80 -5.19 13.78 -13.19
CA SER A 80 -5.73 12.91 -14.24
C SER A 80 -4.70 11.87 -14.66
N LEU A 81 -4.32 11.00 -13.73
CA LEU A 81 -3.52 9.80 -14.08
C LEU A 81 -4.42 8.73 -14.70
N PRO A 82 -3.85 7.82 -15.51
CA PRO A 82 -4.58 6.69 -16.06
C PRO A 82 -5.27 5.86 -14.97
N ASP A 83 -6.48 5.38 -15.26
CA ASP A 83 -7.14 4.40 -14.41
C ASP A 83 -6.44 3.05 -14.57
N LEU A 84 -5.68 2.65 -13.55
CA LEU A 84 -4.97 1.38 -13.55
C LEU A 84 -5.92 0.18 -13.47
N ALA A 85 -7.18 0.36 -13.07
CA ALA A 85 -8.15 -0.74 -12.98
C ALA A 85 -8.63 -1.22 -14.35
N THR A 86 -8.56 -0.38 -15.39
CA THR A 86 -8.98 -0.72 -16.76
C THR A 86 -7.86 -1.39 -17.59
N MET A 87 -6.63 -1.37 -17.08
CA MET A 87 -5.49 -2.01 -17.72
C MET A 87 -5.56 -3.54 -17.62
N ASN A 88 -4.88 -4.22 -18.54
CA ASN A 88 -4.72 -5.66 -18.50
C ASN A 88 -3.61 -6.06 -17.51
N TRP A 89 -3.92 -6.92 -16.55
CA TRP A 89 -3.01 -7.35 -15.48
C TRP A 89 -2.78 -8.87 -15.53
N PRO A 90 -1.59 -9.36 -15.15
CA PRO A 90 -1.39 -10.79 -14.92
C PRO A 90 -2.33 -11.28 -13.81
N LYS A 91 -2.58 -12.60 -13.80
CA LYS A 91 -3.24 -13.24 -12.65
C LYS A 91 -2.36 -13.09 -11.42
N ASP A 92 -2.98 -12.88 -10.27
CA ASP A 92 -2.25 -12.79 -9.01
C ASP A 92 -1.42 -14.07 -8.77
N PRO A 93 -0.13 -13.96 -8.40
CA PRO A 93 0.65 -15.09 -7.94
C PRO A 93 0.22 -15.44 -6.50
N LEU A 94 -0.41 -16.60 -6.34
CA LEU A 94 -1.08 -17.00 -5.10
C LEU A 94 -0.59 -18.36 -4.60
N ALA A 95 -0.42 -18.46 -3.28
CA ALA A 95 -0.21 -19.74 -2.62
C ALA A 95 -1.51 -20.56 -2.63
N PRO A 96 -1.45 -21.89 -2.80
CA PRO A 96 -2.65 -22.74 -2.80
C PRO A 96 -3.31 -22.86 -1.42
N TYR A 97 -2.59 -22.50 -0.36
CA TYR A 97 -3.07 -22.55 1.02
C TYR A 97 -2.59 -21.32 1.78
N PRO A 98 -3.31 -20.85 2.81
CA PRO A 98 -2.86 -19.73 3.61
C PRO A 98 -1.57 -20.10 4.35
N ALA A 99 -0.61 -19.17 4.34
CA ALA A 99 0.58 -19.29 5.17
C ALA A 99 0.23 -19.05 6.64
N GLY A 100 1.03 -19.58 7.56
CA GLY A 100 0.81 -19.40 9.01
C GLY A 100 -0.24 -20.34 9.63
N ARG A 101 -0.78 -21.32 8.87
CA ARG A 101 -1.62 -22.39 9.43
C ARG A 101 -0.88 -23.21 10.46
N ARG A 102 -1.56 -23.68 11.50
CA ARG A 102 -0.98 -24.50 12.57
C ARG A 102 -1.53 -25.91 12.55
N ASN A 103 -0.68 -26.91 12.80
CA ASN A 103 -1.14 -28.29 12.95
C ASN A 103 -1.73 -28.54 14.37
N SER A 104 -2.17 -29.78 14.65
CA SER A 104 -2.73 -30.16 15.95
C SER A 104 -1.77 -30.02 17.14
N LYS A 105 -0.46 -29.86 16.88
CA LYS A 105 0.57 -29.59 17.89
C LYS A 105 0.88 -28.09 18.04
N GLY A 106 0.19 -27.22 17.30
CA GLY A 106 0.41 -25.77 17.29
C GLY A 106 1.57 -25.31 16.40
N GLU A 107 2.23 -26.23 15.69
CA GLU A 107 3.39 -25.93 14.84
C GLU A 107 2.94 -25.27 13.53
N VAL A 108 3.61 -24.19 13.13
CA VAL A 108 3.32 -23.48 11.88
C VAL A 108 3.72 -24.35 10.69
N ALA A 109 2.79 -24.51 9.74
CA ALA A 109 3.00 -25.23 8.49
C ALA A 109 4.21 -24.69 7.73
N LYS A 110 4.87 -25.57 6.98
CA LYS A 110 6.05 -25.22 6.20
C LYS A 110 5.67 -24.19 5.13
N LEU A 111 6.51 -23.16 4.98
CA LEU A 111 6.37 -22.18 3.90
C LEU A 111 6.63 -22.84 2.53
N PRO A 112 6.09 -22.27 1.44
CA PRO A 112 6.39 -22.72 0.09
C PRO A 112 7.89 -22.74 -0.23
N PRO A 113 8.31 -23.46 -1.30
CA PRO A 113 9.67 -23.36 -1.83
C PRO A 113 10.08 -21.92 -2.13
N LEU A 114 11.39 -21.66 -2.19
CA LEU A 114 11.91 -20.34 -2.51
C LEU A 114 11.35 -19.83 -3.85
N PHE A 115 11.01 -18.55 -3.90
CA PHE A 115 10.44 -17.87 -5.07
C PHE A 115 9.05 -18.39 -5.53
N GLU A 116 8.40 -19.22 -4.72
CA GLU A 116 6.95 -19.49 -4.84
C GLU A 116 6.15 -18.44 -4.03
N PRO A 117 4.90 -18.15 -4.44
CA PRO A 117 4.07 -17.20 -3.72
C PRO A 117 3.75 -17.69 -2.31
N VAL A 118 3.84 -16.79 -1.32
CA VAL A 118 3.57 -17.11 0.10
C VAL A 118 2.12 -16.82 0.48
N MET A 119 1.57 -15.71 0.00
CA MET A 119 0.22 -15.28 0.33
C MET A 119 -0.83 -16.04 -0.49
N SER A 120 -1.82 -16.60 0.19
CA SER A 120 -3.08 -17.07 -0.41
C SER A 120 -3.94 -15.90 -0.91
N ILE A 121 -5.11 -16.20 -1.52
CA ILE A 121 -5.97 -15.15 -2.08
C ILE A 121 -6.47 -14.20 -0.99
N ALA A 122 -6.95 -14.72 0.15
CA ALA A 122 -7.49 -13.85 1.18
C ALA A 122 -6.37 -13.05 1.88
N GLN A 123 -5.18 -13.63 2.02
CA GLN A 123 -4.01 -12.93 2.56
C GLN A 123 -3.54 -11.79 1.65
N ARG A 124 -3.42 -12.05 0.34
CA ARG A 124 -3.03 -11.01 -0.63
C ARG A 124 -4.07 -9.90 -0.71
N ASN A 125 -5.36 -10.24 -0.68
CA ASN A 125 -6.45 -9.27 -0.63
C ASN A 125 -6.39 -8.40 0.63
N LEU A 126 -6.17 -9.02 1.79
CA LEU A 126 -6.03 -8.27 3.04
C LEU A 126 -4.82 -7.33 2.99
N SER A 127 -3.66 -7.77 2.50
CA SER A 127 -2.49 -6.89 2.32
C SER A 127 -2.81 -5.69 1.42
N LYS A 128 -3.40 -5.93 0.24
CA LYS A 128 -3.85 -4.83 -0.66
C LYS A 128 -4.81 -3.89 0.06
N ARG A 129 -5.76 -4.42 0.85
CA ARG A 129 -6.74 -3.64 1.62
C ARG A 129 -6.09 -2.79 2.71
N LEU A 130 -5.13 -3.34 3.46
CA LEU A 130 -4.43 -2.63 4.54
C LEU A 130 -3.67 -1.42 3.99
N LEU A 131 -2.94 -1.61 2.88
CA LEU A 131 -2.25 -0.50 2.21
C LEU A 131 -3.23 0.55 1.67
N GLN A 132 -4.33 0.12 1.05
CA GLN A 132 -5.34 1.04 0.52
C GLN A 132 -5.99 1.87 1.65
N VAL A 133 -6.44 1.24 2.73
CA VAL A 133 -7.06 1.94 3.87
C VAL A 133 -6.08 2.90 4.53
N PHE A 134 -4.82 2.50 4.68
CA PHE A 134 -3.77 3.40 5.16
C PHE A 134 -3.62 4.62 4.23
N SER A 135 -3.45 4.40 2.93
CA SER A 135 -3.29 5.46 1.93
C SER A 135 -4.48 6.42 1.93
N GLU A 136 -5.71 5.91 1.86
CA GLU A 136 -6.95 6.70 1.92
C GLU A 136 -7.03 7.52 3.21
N THR A 137 -6.69 6.93 4.35
CA THR A 137 -6.64 7.64 5.64
C THR A 137 -5.65 8.80 5.59
N MET A 138 -4.46 8.59 5.01
CA MET A 138 -3.44 9.63 4.88
C MET A 138 -3.90 10.76 3.96
N PHE A 139 -4.45 10.44 2.78
CA PHE A 139 -4.93 11.44 1.84
C PHE A 139 -6.12 12.24 2.36
N ALA A 140 -7.12 11.58 2.97
CA ALA A 140 -8.29 12.22 3.55
C ALA A 140 -7.94 13.22 4.67
N ASN A 141 -6.76 13.06 5.30
CA ASN A 141 -6.27 13.93 6.36
C ASN A 141 -5.16 14.89 5.90
N GLY A 142 -4.91 15.00 4.59
CA GLY A 142 -3.88 15.89 4.04
C GLY A 142 -2.44 15.50 4.33
N LEU A 143 -2.20 14.21 4.57
CA LEU A 143 -0.90 13.62 4.85
C LEU A 143 -0.37 12.79 3.67
N GLY A 144 -0.99 12.91 2.49
CA GLY A 144 -0.66 12.12 1.29
C GLY A 144 0.79 12.26 0.82
N ASP A 145 1.43 13.41 1.06
CA ASP A 145 2.83 13.71 0.73
C ASP A 145 3.80 13.38 1.88
N ARG A 146 3.31 12.76 2.97
CA ARG A 146 4.09 12.47 4.18
C ARG A 146 4.35 10.98 4.41
N PHE A 147 4.03 10.16 3.41
CA PHE A 147 4.42 8.76 3.35
C PHE A 147 4.80 8.37 1.94
N MET A 148 5.52 7.27 1.81
CA MET A 148 5.83 6.65 0.52
C MET A 148 5.88 5.13 0.66
N LEU A 149 5.67 4.43 -0.46
CA LEU A 149 6.02 3.01 -0.55
C LEU A 149 7.48 2.81 -0.14
N TYR A 150 7.75 1.70 0.55
CA TYR A 150 9.08 1.38 1.05
C TYR A 150 9.41 -0.10 0.88
N GLY A 151 10.64 -0.48 1.19
CA GLY A 151 11.04 -1.89 1.27
C GLY A 151 10.72 -2.71 0.01
N GLY A 152 10.32 -3.96 0.23
CA GLY A 152 9.93 -4.89 -0.84
C GLY A 152 8.72 -4.41 -1.63
N THR A 153 7.86 -3.59 -1.00
CA THR A 153 6.68 -2.99 -1.66
C THR A 153 7.06 -1.97 -2.73
N LEU A 154 8.00 -1.07 -2.45
CA LEU A 154 8.52 -0.11 -3.44
C LEU A 154 9.29 -0.83 -4.56
N LEU A 155 10.10 -1.82 -4.18
CA LEU A 155 10.83 -2.63 -5.16
C LEU A 155 9.88 -3.42 -6.07
N GLY A 156 8.77 -3.93 -5.52
CA GLY A 156 7.68 -4.55 -6.26
C GLY A 156 7.00 -3.59 -7.24
N SER A 157 6.62 -2.39 -6.78
CA SER A 157 6.09 -1.33 -7.65
C SER A 157 7.04 -1.05 -8.82
N TYR A 158 8.34 -0.99 -8.56
CA TYR A 158 9.33 -0.74 -9.60
C TYR A 158 9.49 -1.91 -10.57
N ARG A 159 9.61 -3.14 -10.07
CA ARG A 159 10.00 -4.30 -10.89
C ARG A 159 8.84 -5.10 -11.44
N HIS A 160 7.66 -5.03 -10.85
CA HIS A 160 6.53 -5.91 -11.14
C HIS A 160 5.20 -5.15 -11.34
N HIS A 161 5.21 -3.82 -11.13
CA HIS A 161 3.99 -3.01 -10.97
C HIS A 161 3.02 -3.56 -9.91
N ASP A 162 3.45 -4.45 -9.02
CA ASP A 162 2.65 -5.10 -7.97
C ASP A 162 3.61 -5.63 -6.89
N PHE A 163 3.12 -6.28 -5.84
CA PHE A 163 3.99 -6.93 -4.86
C PHE A 163 4.93 -7.93 -5.53
N ILE A 164 6.17 -8.01 -5.03
CA ILE A 164 7.10 -9.07 -5.43
C ILE A 164 6.40 -10.42 -5.18
N PRO A 165 6.37 -11.35 -6.16
CA PRO A 165 5.49 -12.52 -6.10
C PRO A 165 5.66 -13.42 -4.87
N TRP A 166 6.88 -13.50 -4.32
CA TRP A 166 7.25 -14.31 -3.16
C TRP A 166 7.45 -13.49 -1.88
N ASP A 167 7.22 -12.18 -1.92
CA ASP A 167 7.31 -11.31 -0.76
C ASP A 167 6.05 -11.48 0.11
N GLU A 168 6.21 -11.32 1.42
CA GLU A 168 5.21 -11.77 2.39
C GLU A 168 4.68 -10.66 3.30
N ASP A 169 5.13 -9.43 3.15
CA ASP A 169 4.58 -8.27 3.85
C ASP A 169 4.51 -7.03 2.95
N ILE A 170 4.10 -5.92 3.53
CA ILE A 170 3.91 -4.65 2.84
C ILE A 170 4.44 -3.52 3.71
N ASP A 171 5.18 -2.59 3.11
CA ASP A 171 5.96 -1.58 3.81
C ASP A 171 5.64 -0.16 3.32
N VAL A 172 5.51 0.76 4.27
CA VAL A 172 5.52 2.21 4.01
C VAL A 172 6.53 2.91 4.91
N LEU A 173 7.07 4.04 4.42
CA LEU A 173 7.96 4.92 5.16
C LEU A 173 7.27 6.27 5.39
N VAL A 174 7.09 6.65 6.66
CA VAL A 174 6.29 7.81 7.09
C VAL A 174 7.18 8.84 7.78
N ASP A 175 6.90 10.11 7.55
CA ASP A 175 7.63 11.19 8.24
C ASP A 175 7.35 11.12 9.75
N VAL A 176 8.42 10.98 10.55
CA VAL A 176 8.31 10.85 12.01
C VAL A 176 7.59 12.03 12.65
N LEU A 177 7.64 13.23 12.05
CA LEU A 177 7.00 14.43 12.58
C LEU A 177 5.48 14.28 12.68
N ILE A 178 4.86 13.41 11.87
CA ILE A 178 3.42 13.15 11.90
C ILE A 178 3.05 11.85 12.61
N ARG A 179 4.01 11.12 13.19
CA ARG A 179 3.78 9.81 13.83
C ARG A 179 2.64 9.83 14.85
N GLY A 180 2.59 10.86 15.70
CA GLY A 180 1.51 11.01 16.69
C GLY A 180 0.13 11.09 16.05
N LYS A 181 0.00 11.86 14.97
CA LYS A 181 -1.27 12.00 14.25
C LYS A 181 -1.65 10.72 13.51
N VAL A 182 -0.69 10.07 12.85
CA VAL A 182 -0.92 8.78 12.17
C VAL A 182 -1.41 7.73 13.17
N ARG A 183 -0.80 7.63 14.35
CA ARG A 183 -1.24 6.72 15.42
C ARG A 183 -2.67 6.99 15.87
N GLU A 184 -3.02 8.27 16.09
CA GLU A 184 -4.39 8.67 16.43
C GLU A 184 -5.39 8.22 15.35
N LEU A 185 -5.09 8.45 14.07
CA LEU A 185 -5.95 8.09 12.95
C LEU A 185 -6.11 6.58 12.81
N LEU A 186 -5.02 5.82 12.86
CA LEU A 186 -5.05 4.37 12.70
C LEU A 186 -5.69 3.66 13.90
N SER A 187 -5.55 4.18 15.12
CA SER A 187 -6.26 3.67 16.29
C SER A 187 -7.79 3.77 16.17
N ARG A 188 -8.32 4.74 15.40
CA ARG A 188 -9.77 4.88 15.16
C ARG A 188 -10.35 3.89 14.17
N LEU A 189 -9.50 3.10 13.50
CA LEU A 189 -9.95 2.05 12.58
C LEU A 189 -10.47 0.80 13.32
N ALA A 190 -10.30 0.73 14.64
CA ALA A 190 -10.89 -0.31 15.47
C ALA A 190 -12.44 -0.22 15.45
N PRO A 191 -13.15 -1.36 15.50
CA PRO A 191 -12.64 -2.74 15.59
C PRO A 191 -12.35 -3.38 14.22
N ARG A 192 -12.55 -2.66 13.10
CA ARG A 192 -12.40 -3.21 11.75
C ARG A 192 -10.96 -3.59 11.44
N TYR A 193 -10.00 -2.83 11.95
CA TYR A 193 -8.58 -3.10 11.89
C TYR A 193 -7.97 -2.99 13.29
N ASN A 194 -6.90 -3.73 13.50
CA ASN A 194 -6.08 -3.66 14.70
C ASN A 194 -4.82 -2.84 14.42
N PHE A 195 -4.36 -2.11 15.43
CA PHE A 195 -3.19 -1.27 15.31
C PHE A 195 -2.27 -1.47 16.51
N TYR A 196 -1.03 -1.85 16.23
CA TYR A 196 0.02 -2.01 17.23
C TYR A 196 1.05 -0.89 17.10
N GLN A 197 1.28 -0.19 18.22
CA GLN A 197 2.24 0.91 18.31
C GLN A 197 3.56 0.38 18.88
N GLY A 198 4.52 0.09 18.00
CA GLY A 198 5.85 -0.34 18.44
C GLY A 198 6.77 0.84 18.77
N TYR A 199 7.96 0.52 19.27
CA TYR A 199 8.97 1.54 19.51
C TYR A 199 9.52 2.09 18.18
N SER A 200 9.99 1.19 17.32
CA SER A 200 10.65 1.51 16.05
C SER A 200 9.72 1.48 14.83
N ARG A 201 8.77 0.53 14.79
CA ARG A 201 7.77 0.36 13.72
C ARG A 201 6.38 0.17 14.30
N ASP A 202 5.39 0.67 13.59
CA ASP A 202 3.98 0.41 13.90
C ASP A 202 3.44 -0.65 12.93
N LYS A 203 2.34 -1.32 13.31
CA LYS A 203 1.71 -2.38 12.52
C LYS A 203 0.22 -2.13 12.40
N LEU A 204 -0.31 -2.12 11.19
CA LEU A 204 -1.76 -2.15 10.93
C LEU A 204 -2.14 -3.51 10.36
N TYR A 205 -3.12 -4.20 10.94
CA TYR A 205 -3.49 -5.55 10.54
C TYR A 205 -4.99 -5.81 10.68
N GLY A 206 -5.47 -6.89 10.08
CA GLY A 206 -6.88 -7.27 10.13
C GLY A 206 -7.30 -7.82 11.50
N PRO A 207 -8.60 -8.11 11.67
CA PRO A 207 -9.09 -8.90 12.80
C PRO A 207 -8.33 -10.23 12.89
N LEU A 208 -8.12 -10.73 14.10
CA LEU A 208 -7.47 -12.04 14.28
C LEU A 208 -8.44 -13.18 13.94
N ILE A 209 -7.93 -14.23 13.32
CA ILE A 209 -8.67 -15.49 13.18
C ILE A 209 -8.93 -16.12 14.55
N ASN A 210 -9.99 -16.93 14.63
CA ASN A 210 -10.19 -17.88 15.73
C ASN A 210 -9.65 -19.28 15.36
N ASP A 211 -9.61 -20.20 16.34
CA ASP A 211 -9.06 -21.54 16.15
C ASP A 211 -9.80 -22.36 15.07
N THR A 212 -11.11 -22.15 14.92
CA THR A 212 -11.92 -22.84 13.89
C THR A 212 -11.61 -22.37 12.47
N GLU A 213 -11.04 -21.17 12.34
CA GLU A 213 -10.62 -20.56 11.07
C GLU A 213 -9.17 -20.91 10.70
N ASN A 214 -8.44 -21.68 11.53
CA ASN A 214 -7.02 -21.95 11.32
C ASN A 214 -6.73 -22.55 9.94
N GLU A 215 -7.54 -23.48 9.44
CA GLU A 215 -7.33 -24.09 8.11
C GLU A 215 -7.98 -23.30 6.96
N LEU A 216 -8.77 -22.26 7.27
CA LEU A 216 -9.54 -21.51 6.27
C LEU A 216 -8.71 -20.37 5.66
N ASP A 217 -8.98 -20.09 4.39
CA ASP A 217 -8.48 -18.90 3.71
C ASP A 217 -9.48 -17.75 3.87
N VAL A 218 -9.26 -16.91 4.89
CA VAL A 218 -10.15 -15.80 5.27
C VAL A 218 -9.36 -14.49 5.28
N GLU A 219 -9.99 -13.37 4.94
CA GLU A 219 -9.37 -12.03 4.90
C GLU A 219 -9.18 -11.46 6.31
N LYS A 220 -8.44 -12.20 7.14
CA LYS A 220 -8.11 -11.91 8.53
C LYS A 220 -6.64 -12.19 8.78
N SER A 221 -6.10 -11.55 9.81
CA SER A 221 -4.72 -11.78 10.23
C SER A 221 -4.63 -12.97 11.20
N ARG A 222 -3.48 -13.61 11.21
CA ARG A 222 -3.13 -14.75 12.06
C ARG A 222 -2.18 -14.28 13.15
N PRO A 223 -2.31 -14.76 14.40
CA PRO A 223 -1.37 -14.41 15.46
C PRO A 223 0.07 -14.79 15.06
N ALA A 224 0.94 -13.79 14.98
CA ALA A 224 2.35 -13.95 14.60
C ALA A 224 3.29 -13.53 15.75
N ALA A 225 3.05 -12.35 16.34
CA ALA A 225 3.75 -11.85 17.51
C ALA A 225 2.75 -11.13 18.42
N ASN A 226 3.12 -9.95 18.97
CA ASN A 226 2.18 -9.04 19.63
C ASN A 226 1.16 -8.40 18.64
N TRP A 227 1.24 -8.76 17.36
CA TRP A 227 0.37 -8.36 16.26
C TRP A 227 0.04 -9.57 15.38
N GLY A 228 -0.91 -9.39 14.46
CA GLY A 228 -1.29 -10.41 13.48
C GLY A 228 -0.68 -10.17 12.10
N TRP A 229 -0.45 -11.25 11.34
CA TRP A 229 0.00 -11.23 9.93
C TRP A 229 -1.07 -11.85 8.99
N PRO A 230 -1.38 -11.30 7.80
CA PRO A 230 -0.73 -10.16 7.15
C PRO A 230 -0.91 -8.83 7.88
N PHE A 231 0.08 -7.95 7.74
CA PHE A 231 0.11 -6.60 8.29
C PHE A 231 0.71 -5.61 7.31
N LEU A 232 0.48 -4.32 7.55
CA LEU A 232 1.23 -3.20 7.01
C LEU A 232 2.29 -2.73 8.00
N ASP A 233 3.54 -2.80 7.57
CA ASP A 233 4.71 -2.26 8.26
C ASP A 233 4.82 -0.75 8.03
N ILE A 234 4.74 -0.01 9.13
CA ILE A 234 4.85 1.43 9.13
C ILE A 234 6.18 1.80 9.76
N SER A 235 7.17 2.03 8.90
CA SER A 235 8.50 2.52 9.28
C SER A 235 8.53 4.04 9.27
N TYR A 236 9.48 4.63 9.98
CA TYR A 236 9.59 6.09 10.11
C TYR A 236 10.94 6.61 9.63
N PHE A 237 10.90 7.78 8.99
CA PHE A 237 12.09 8.52 8.61
C PHE A 237 12.10 9.93 9.20
N ARG A 238 13.30 10.49 9.31
CA ARG A 238 13.53 11.91 9.65
C ARG A 238 14.32 12.58 8.54
N VAL A 239 14.15 13.89 8.38
CA VAL A 239 14.91 14.71 7.42
C VAL A 239 15.83 15.67 8.17
N ASN A 240 17.09 15.77 7.74
CA ASN A 240 18.08 16.69 8.32
C ASN A 240 18.56 17.78 7.34
N GLY A 241 17.72 18.09 6.34
CA GLY A 241 17.96 19.10 5.31
C GLY A 241 18.66 18.57 4.06
N THR A 242 19.62 17.65 4.21
CA THR A 242 20.34 17.05 3.07
C THR A 242 19.91 15.62 2.78
N HIS A 243 19.39 14.90 3.77
CA HIS A 243 19.02 13.50 3.64
C HIS A 243 17.71 13.17 4.37
N ALA A 244 17.02 12.16 3.85
CA ALA A 244 16.02 11.40 4.59
C ALA A 244 16.70 10.15 5.18
N MET A 245 16.45 9.84 6.44
CA MET A 245 17.07 8.73 7.16
C MET A 245 16.02 7.88 7.86
N GLU A 246 16.01 6.57 7.62
CA GLU A 246 15.20 5.63 8.39
C GLU A 246 15.67 5.63 9.86
N ILE A 247 14.72 5.76 10.78
CA ILE A 247 14.99 5.79 12.21
C ILE A 247 15.38 4.41 12.72
N THR A 248 14.70 3.38 12.21
CA THR A 248 14.94 1.99 12.59
C THR A 248 16.19 1.47 11.91
N MET A 249 17.03 0.77 12.67
CA MET A 249 18.15 0.01 12.11
C MET A 249 17.62 -1.31 11.53
N SER A 250 18.09 -1.70 10.36
CA SER A 250 17.76 -3.00 9.77
C SER A 250 18.95 -3.57 9.02
N TYR A 251 19.10 -4.90 9.09
CA TYR A 251 20.25 -5.60 8.51
C TYR A 251 21.60 -5.00 8.91
N GLY A 252 21.72 -4.56 10.18
CA GLY A 252 22.95 -4.01 10.74
C GLY A 252 23.32 -2.59 10.31
N ARG A 253 22.41 -1.84 9.67
CA ARG A 253 22.67 -0.45 9.25
C ARG A 253 21.45 0.46 9.35
N HIS A 254 21.71 1.76 9.32
CA HIS A 254 20.68 2.78 9.07
C HIS A 254 20.66 3.13 7.59
N TYR A 255 19.47 3.18 7.02
CA TYR A 255 19.27 3.60 5.64
C TYR A 255 19.12 5.11 5.55
N MET A 256 19.77 5.70 4.56
CA MET A 256 19.81 7.15 4.36
C MET A 256 19.89 7.45 2.87
N TRP A 257 19.08 8.40 2.41
CA TRP A 257 18.97 8.79 1.01
C TRP A 257 19.09 10.31 0.88
N PRO A 258 19.77 10.82 -0.17
CA PRO A 258 19.78 12.25 -0.46
C PRO A 258 18.37 12.81 -0.58
N TYR A 259 18.19 14.04 -0.11
CA TYR A 259 16.88 14.69 -0.06
C TYR A 259 16.22 14.75 -1.43
N ASP A 260 16.99 15.09 -2.46
CA ASP A 260 16.52 15.18 -3.84
C ASP A 260 16.21 13.80 -4.44
N VAL A 261 16.84 12.71 -4.00
CA VAL A 261 16.44 11.34 -4.41
C VAL A 261 15.02 11.01 -3.93
N VAL A 262 14.66 11.53 -2.74
CA VAL A 262 13.34 11.25 -2.14
C VAL A 262 12.28 12.24 -2.61
N PHE A 263 12.55 13.54 -2.59
CA PHE A 263 11.52 14.57 -2.70
C PHE A 263 11.60 15.45 -3.97
N PRO A 264 10.47 16.04 -4.41
CA PRO A 264 9.11 15.75 -3.95
C PRO A 264 8.65 14.34 -4.35
N LEU A 265 7.63 13.81 -3.67
CA LEU A 265 7.10 12.48 -3.98
C LEU A 265 6.33 12.46 -5.31
N TYR A 266 6.36 11.32 -5.98
CA TYR A 266 5.63 11.06 -7.22
C TYR A 266 4.79 9.79 -7.10
N PHE A 267 3.66 9.74 -7.80
CA PHE A 267 2.82 8.55 -7.86
C PHE A 267 3.45 7.47 -8.74
N ARG A 268 3.49 6.23 -8.25
CA ARG A 268 3.86 5.03 -9.00
C ARG A 268 2.76 3.96 -8.92
N PRO A 269 2.65 3.08 -9.94
CA PRO A 269 1.66 2.01 -9.92
C PRO A 269 2.05 0.92 -8.93
N LEU A 270 1.07 0.39 -8.20
CA LEU A 270 1.18 -0.84 -7.44
C LEU A 270 -0.17 -1.55 -7.47
N GLY A 271 -0.24 -2.60 -8.28
CA GLY A 271 -1.48 -3.17 -8.77
C GLY A 271 -2.34 -2.10 -9.42
N ARG A 272 -3.64 -2.12 -9.12
CA ARG A 272 -4.64 -1.23 -9.73
C ARG A 272 -4.74 0.15 -9.07
N HIS A 273 -3.72 0.57 -8.32
CA HIS A 273 -3.75 1.81 -7.55
C HIS A 273 -2.43 2.58 -7.66
N TRP A 274 -2.54 3.90 -7.52
CA TRP A 274 -1.41 4.82 -7.46
C TRP A 274 -1.03 5.10 -6.01
N TYR A 275 0.26 5.04 -5.70
CA TYR A 275 0.78 5.38 -4.37
C TYR A 275 1.99 6.32 -4.43
N PRO A 276 2.18 7.17 -3.40
CA PRO A 276 3.39 7.97 -3.27
C PRO A 276 4.66 7.12 -3.24
N ALA A 277 5.67 7.55 -3.98
CA ALA A 277 6.99 6.94 -4.07
C ALA A 277 8.09 8.03 -4.13
N PRO A 278 9.36 7.69 -3.79
CA PRO A 278 10.50 8.58 -3.96
C PRO A 278 10.64 9.10 -5.39
N ARG A 279 11.08 10.35 -5.55
CA ARG A 279 11.30 11.02 -6.86
C ARG A 279 12.16 10.18 -7.80
N ASP A 280 13.34 9.76 -7.36
CA ASP A 280 14.19 8.82 -8.10
C ASP A 280 14.08 7.43 -7.44
N THR A 281 12.99 6.73 -7.74
CA THR A 281 12.74 5.38 -7.20
C THR A 281 13.87 4.41 -7.56
N TRP A 282 14.50 4.56 -8.73
CA TRP A 282 15.61 3.70 -9.13
C TRP A 282 16.82 3.88 -8.23
N LEU A 283 17.25 5.13 -8.02
CA LEU A 283 18.40 5.42 -7.17
C LEU A 283 18.09 5.16 -5.70
N PHE A 284 16.87 5.44 -5.25
CA PHE A 284 16.42 5.09 -3.91
C PHE A 284 16.58 3.59 -3.65
N ASN A 285 16.06 2.74 -4.55
CA ASN A 285 16.21 1.29 -4.43
C ASN A 285 17.67 0.86 -4.52
N ARG A 286 18.51 1.46 -5.37
CA ARG A 286 19.95 1.15 -5.46
C ARG A 286 20.79 1.55 -4.24
N LEU A 287 20.36 2.56 -3.49
CA LEU A 287 21.00 2.93 -2.23
C LEU A 287 20.53 2.01 -1.09
N THR A 288 19.31 1.50 -1.19
CA THR A 288 18.73 0.53 -0.24
C THR A 288 19.27 -0.88 -0.47
N TYR A 289 19.27 -1.36 -1.70
CA TYR A 289 19.68 -2.70 -2.08
C TYR A 289 21.02 -2.63 -2.80
N ALA A 290 21.96 -3.51 -2.46
CA ALA A 290 23.24 -3.54 -3.15
C ALA A 290 23.00 -3.81 -4.65
N PRO A 291 23.68 -3.09 -5.58
CA PRO A 291 23.51 -3.34 -7.00
C PRO A 291 23.76 -4.81 -7.31
N GLY A 292 22.87 -5.41 -8.09
CA GLY A 292 23.00 -6.82 -8.41
C GLY A 292 21.95 -7.26 -9.42
N THR A 293 22.15 -8.46 -9.93
CA THR A 293 21.19 -9.11 -10.85
C THR A 293 20.38 -10.21 -10.17
N MET A 294 20.47 -10.28 -8.84
CA MET A 294 19.97 -11.38 -8.03
C MET A 294 18.68 -10.99 -7.34
N CYS A 295 17.68 -11.83 -7.48
CA CYS A 295 16.47 -11.82 -6.67
C CYS A 295 16.78 -12.52 -5.36
N VAL A 296 16.49 -11.88 -4.24
CA VAL A 296 16.93 -12.32 -2.91
C VAL A 296 15.72 -12.53 -1.99
N ILE A 297 15.81 -13.55 -1.15
CA ILE A 297 14.95 -13.79 0.00
C ILE A 297 15.86 -13.67 1.24
N PRO A 298 15.71 -12.62 2.08
CA PRO A 298 16.71 -12.23 3.08
C PRO A 298 16.76 -13.12 4.34
N GLY A 299 15.86 -14.09 4.49
CA GLY A 299 15.90 -15.07 5.58
C GLY A 299 15.14 -14.70 6.85
N TYR A 300 14.49 -13.54 6.91
CA TYR A 300 13.49 -13.23 7.93
C TYR A 300 12.10 -13.63 7.40
N SER A 301 11.26 -14.23 8.25
CA SER A 301 9.88 -14.52 7.91
C SER A 301 8.91 -13.70 8.76
N HIS A 302 8.14 -12.84 8.11
CA HIS A 302 7.04 -12.06 8.66
C HIS A 302 5.81 -12.91 8.99
N VAL A 303 5.62 -14.04 8.30
CA VAL A 303 4.59 -15.03 8.66
C VAL A 303 4.80 -15.56 10.09
N LYS A 304 6.07 -15.70 10.50
CA LYS A 304 6.46 -16.28 11.80
C LYS A 304 7.01 -15.26 12.79
N GLU A 305 7.31 -14.04 12.33
CA GLU A 305 8.11 -13.04 13.07
C GLU A 305 9.42 -13.64 13.63
N SER A 306 10.11 -14.42 12.80
CA SER A 306 11.33 -15.15 13.18
C SER A 306 12.20 -15.49 11.96
N SER A 307 13.32 -16.18 12.18
CA SER A 307 14.12 -16.75 11.09
C SER A 307 13.27 -17.63 10.15
N GLY A 308 13.52 -17.47 8.85
CA GLY A 308 12.83 -18.14 7.76
C GLY A 308 13.80 -18.66 6.70
N PRO A 309 13.27 -19.14 5.56
CA PRO A 309 14.10 -19.58 4.45
C PRO A 309 14.80 -18.39 3.79
N SER A 310 16.05 -18.57 3.36
CA SER A 310 16.83 -17.58 2.62
C SER A 310 17.35 -18.15 1.31
N GLY A 311 17.54 -17.31 0.31
CA GLY A 311 18.18 -17.73 -0.93
C GLY A 311 18.25 -16.62 -1.97
N SER A 312 18.96 -16.89 -3.05
CA SER A 312 19.10 -15.95 -4.16
C SER A 312 19.18 -16.69 -5.49
N MET A 313 18.64 -16.10 -6.56
CA MET A 313 18.84 -16.55 -7.93
C MET A 313 18.85 -15.36 -8.90
N PRO A 314 19.41 -15.48 -10.11
CA PRO A 314 19.31 -14.41 -11.09
C PRO A 314 17.84 -14.02 -11.33
N CYS A 315 17.52 -12.73 -11.25
CA CYS A 315 16.14 -12.27 -11.46
C CYS A 315 15.62 -12.63 -12.85
N ARG A 316 16.51 -12.69 -13.84
CA ARG A 316 16.17 -13.10 -15.21
C ARG A 316 15.64 -14.52 -15.29
N ASP A 317 16.05 -15.42 -14.39
CA ASP A 317 15.57 -16.81 -14.36
C ASP A 317 14.11 -16.90 -13.90
N LEU A 318 13.59 -15.84 -13.27
CA LEU A 318 12.21 -15.71 -12.85
C LEU A 318 11.32 -15.01 -13.89
N ALA A 319 11.92 -14.45 -14.95
CA ALA A 319 11.21 -13.61 -15.93
C ALA A 319 10.24 -14.38 -16.83
N SER A 320 10.36 -15.71 -16.89
CA SER A 320 9.39 -16.58 -17.58
C SER A 320 8.22 -17.02 -16.71
N LYS A 321 8.36 -16.88 -15.40
CA LYS A 321 7.33 -17.24 -14.43
C LYS A 321 6.54 -16.01 -13.97
N TYR A 322 7.21 -14.89 -13.80
CA TYR A 322 6.62 -13.66 -13.31
C TYR A 322 6.89 -12.51 -14.28
N ALA A 323 5.93 -11.61 -14.40
CA ALA A 323 6.11 -10.42 -15.22
C ALA A 323 7.08 -9.44 -14.53
N PHE A 324 7.96 -8.85 -15.32
CA PHE A 324 8.87 -7.79 -14.92
C PHE A 324 8.61 -6.52 -15.74
N VAL A 325 8.89 -5.37 -15.15
CA VAL A 325 8.77 -4.07 -15.82
C VAL A 325 9.98 -3.84 -16.71
N GLU A 326 9.78 -3.37 -17.93
CA GLU A 326 10.82 -2.79 -18.77
C GLU A 326 10.65 -1.27 -18.81
N HIS A 327 11.74 -0.53 -18.60
CA HIS A 327 11.74 0.93 -18.66
C HIS A 327 12.35 1.38 -19.97
N VAL A 328 11.55 2.02 -20.83
CA VAL A 328 11.97 2.50 -22.14
C VAL A 328 11.47 3.94 -22.37
N ALA A 329 11.98 4.60 -23.39
CA ALA A 329 11.54 5.95 -23.72
C ALA A 329 10.06 5.99 -24.13
N CYS A 330 9.27 6.85 -23.49
CA CYS A 330 7.87 7.08 -23.86
C CYS A 330 7.81 7.82 -25.21
N ASN A 331 7.33 7.15 -26.26
CA ASN A 331 7.20 7.69 -27.60
C ASN A 331 5.98 8.63 -27.71
N ASN A 332 6.14 9.89 -27.31
CA ASN A 332 5.09 10.93 -27.41
C ASN A 332 5.12 11.75 -28.70
N GLY A 333 5.63 11.20 -29.81
CA GLY A 333 5.74 11.91 -31.09
C GLY A 333 6.90 12.90 -31.12
N THR A 334 8.01 12.48 -31.72
CA THR A 334 9.07 13.25 -32.42
C THR A 334 9.66 14.55 -31.83
N SER A 335 9.29 15.01 -30.63
CA SER A 335 9.90 16.15 -29.95
C SER A 335 10.62 15.71 -28.66
N GLU A 336 11.81 16.27 -28.41
CA GLU A 336 12.54 16.07 -27.15
C GLU A 336 11.64 16.46 -25.98
N GLN A 337 11.48 15.55 -25.01
CA GLN A 337 10.69 15.83 -23.83
C GLN A 337 11.39 16.91 -22.98
N LYS A 338 10.69 18.01 -22.71
CA LYS A 338 11.19 19.03 -21.78
C LYS A 338 10.94 18.57 -20.34
N PRO A 339 11.98 18.49 -19.49
CA PRO A 339 11.79 18.13 -18.09
C PRO A 339 10.93 19.16 -17.36
N ASP A 340 10.20 18.71 -16.34
CA ASP A 340 9.53 19.62 -15.41
C ASP A 340 10.55 20.35 -14.50
N GLN A 341 10.05 21.18 -13.59
CA GLN A 341 10.89 21.96 -12.67
C GLN A 341 11.78 21.12 -11.75
N PHE A 342 11.57 19.80 -11.66
CA PHE A 342 12.36 18.87 -10.87
C PHE A 342 13.16 17.89 -11.73
N GLY A 343 13.29 18.16 -13.04
CA GLY A 343 14.05 17.29 -13.94
C GLY A 343 13.29 16.05 -14.40
N MET A 344 11.97 16.00 -14.22
CA MET A 344 11.18 14.79 -14.53
C MET A 344 10.61 14.82 -15.95
N VAL A 345 10.73 13.70 -16.65
CA VAL A 345 10.19 13.41 -17.98
C VAL A 345 9.29 12.17 -17.90
N LEU A 346 8.69 11.76 -19.01
CA LEU A 346 7.89 10.53 -19.11
C LEU A 346 8.71 9.39 -19.71
N ALA A 347 8.71 8.25 -19.03
CA ALA A 347 9.20 6.98 -19.54
C ALA A 347 8.06 5.98 -19.64
N GLU A 348 8.07 5.13 -20.67
CA GLU A 348 7.13 4.03 -20.81
C GLU A 348 7.63 2.86 -19.96
N GLU A 349 6.78 2.41 -19.05
CA GLU A 349 6.97 1.18 -18.29
C GLU A 349 6.05 0.11 -18.86
N ARG A 350 6.64 -0.98 -19.36
CA ARG A 350 5.93 -2.14 -19.94
C ARG A 350 5.99 -3.30 -18.97
N LEU A 351 4.86 -3.87 -18.60
CA LEU A 351 4.84 -5.07 -17.77
C LEU A 351 4.87 -6.32 -18.65
N VAL A 352 5.97 -7.08 -18.58
CA VAL A 352 6.34 -8.07 -19.59
C VAL A 352 6.66 -9.43 -18.95
N VAL A 353 6.14 -10.51 -19.53
CA VAL A 353 6.55 -11.90 -19.19
C VAL A 353 7.28 -12.52 -20.38
N TYR A 354 8.44 -13.11 -20.14
CA TYR A 354 9.35 -13.61 -21.18
C TYR A 354 9.16 -15.11 -21.40
N PHE A 355 8.92 -15.55 -22.63
CA PHE A 355 8.91 -16.98 -22.94
C PHE A 355 10.31 -17.52 -23.17
N ASN A 356 11.20 -16.66 -23.68
CA ASN A 356 12.62 -16.91 -23.88
C ASN A 356 13.37 -15.56 -23.91
N SER A 357 14.64 -15.55 -24.30
CA SER A 357 15.46 -14.33 -24.32
C SER A 357 15.01 -13.25 -25.29
N THR A 358 14.15 -13.56 -26.27
CA THR A 358 13.73 -12.62 -27.33
C THR A 358 12.22 -12.41 -27.42
N ASN A 359 11.42 -13.39 -26.99
CA ASN A 359 9.98 -13.38 -27.11
C ASN A 359 9.35 -13.12 -25.75
N ALA A 360 8.46 -12.13 -25.71
CA ALA A 360 7.76 -11.79 -24.50
C ALA A 360 6.32 -11.36 -24.80
N ASN A 361 5.45 -11.50 -23.82
CA ASN A 361 4.10 -10.97 -23.85
C ASN A 361 4.00 -9.73 -22.96
N VAL A 362 3.39 -8.68 -23.48
CA VAL A 362 3.16 -7.42 -22.75
C VAL A 362 1.75 -7.46 -22.17
N TYR A 363 1.64 -7.36 -20.84
CA TYR A 363 0.33 -7.24 -20.18
C TYR A 363 -0.25 -5.86 -20.40
N HIS A 364 0.54 -4.82 -20.11
CA HIS A 364 0.18 -3.42 -20.34
C HIS A 364 1.44 -2.57 -20.50
N SER A 365 1.24 -1.36 -21.01
CA SER A 365 2.22 -0.27 -21.05
C SER A 365 1.60 0.97 -20.44
N LEU A 366 2.38 1.74 -19.68
CA LEU A 366 1.96 3.04 -19.17
C LEU A 366 3.14 4.01 -19.09
N CYS A 367 2.92 5.29 -19.38
CA CYS A 367 3.97 6.29 -19.20
C CYS A 367 3.92 6.85 -17.78
N VAL A 368 5.06 6.86 -17.08
CA VAL A 368 5.22 7.41 -15.72
C VAL A 368 6.26 8.52 -15.70
N ALA A 369 6.18 9.40 -14.70
CA ALA A 369 7.22 10.39 -14.46
C ALA A 369 8.49 9.74 -13.88
N VAL A 370 9.64 10.00 -14.50
CA VAL A 370 10.97 9.60 -14.03
C VAL A 370 11.98 10.73 -14.20
N PRO A 371 13.10 10.74 -13.46
CA PRO A 371 14.21 11.64 -13.76
C PRO A 371 14.72 11.44 -15.20
N MET A 372 15.17 12.52 -15.85
CA MET A 372 15.60 12.49 -17.26
C MET A 372 16.74 11.49 -17.54
N ASP A 373 17.59 11.21 -16.57
CA ASP A 373 18.67 10.21 -16.65
C ASP A 373 18.23 8.79 -16.25
N ARG A 374 16.92 8.57 -16.06
CA ARG A 374 16.29 7.29 -15.70
C ARG A 374 15.25 6.81 -16.71
N VAL A 375 15.23 7.38 -17.91
CA VAL A 375 14.27 7.01 -18.96
C VAL A 375 14.42 5.56 -19.41
N SER A 376 15.64 5.03 -19.38
CA SER A 376 15.94 3.65 -19.73
C SER A 376 16.84 3.06 -18.66
N THR A 377 16.37 2.03 -17.98
CA THR A 377 17.08 1.35 -16.89
C THR A 377 16.81 -0.15 -16.97
N ASP A 378 17.82 -0.96 -16.65
CA ASP A 378 17.66 -2.41 -16.58
C ASP A 378 17.11 -2.84 -15.22
N THR A 379 15.82 -3.22 -15.20
CA THR A 379 15.09 -3.75 -14.04
C THR A 379 15.74 -4.99 -13.45
N PHE A 380 16.41 -5.81 -14.27
CA PHE A 380 17.09 -7.00 -13.77
C PHE A 380 18.39 -6.66 -13.05
N SER A 381 18.89 -5.43 -13.15
CA SER A 381 20.11 -4.94 -12.48
C SER A 381 19.81 -4.14 -11.20
N MET A 382 18.58 -4.27 -10.69
CA MET A 382 18.10 -3.61 -9.48
C MET A 382 18.11 -4.53 -8.26
#